data_AF-G9KM14-F1
#
_entry.id   AF-G9KM14-F1
#
_cell.length_a   1.000
_cell.length_b   1.000
_cell.length_c   1.000
_cell.angle_alpha   90.00
_cell.angle_beta   90.00
_cell.angle_gamma   90.00
#
_symmetry.space_group_name_H-M   'P 1'
#
loop_
_entity.id
_entity.type
_entity.pdbx_description
1 polymer ?
#
loop_
_entity_poly.entity_id
_entity_poly.type
_entity_poly.pdbx_seq_one_letter_code
_entity_poly.pdbx_strand_id
1 'polypeptide(L)'
;ARCDASSFESVRCTFCVDAGVWYYEVTVITSGVMQIGWATRDSKFLNHEGYGIGDDEYSCAYDGCRQLIWYNARSKPHLHPCWKEGDTVGFLLDLNEKQMIFFLNGNQLPPEKQVFSSTVSGFFAAASFMSYQQCEFNFGAKPFKYPPSMKFSTFNDYAFLTAEEKIILPRHRRLALLKQVSIRENCCSLCCDEVADTQLKPCGHSDLCMDCALQLETCPLCRKEIVSRVRQISHIS
;
A
#
# COMPACT_ATOMS: atom_id res chain seq x y z
N ALA A 1 -11.44 -0.02 13.90
CA ALA A 1 -11.87 0.83 12.78
C ALA A 1 -13.37 1.09 12.89
N ARG A 2 -13.84 2.28 12.50
CA ARG A 2 -15.25 2.67 12.47
C ARG A 2 -15.50 3.53 11.23
N CYS A 3 -16.66 3.37 10.59
CA CYS A 3 -17.10 4.24 9.50
C CYS A 3 -18.29 5.08 9.96
N ASP A 4 -18.20 6.41 9.84
CA ASP A 4 -19.32 7.34 10.09
C ASP A 4 -19.85 7.96 8.78
N ALA A 5 -19.29 7.58 7.63
CA ALA A 5 -19.77 8.02 6.32
C ALA A 5 -21.03 7.22 5.90
N SER A 6 -21.82 7.79 4.98
CA SER A 6 -22.94 7.11 4.34
C SER A 6 -22.51 6.10 3.26
N SER A 7 -21.26 6.20 2.79
CA SER A 7 -20.64 5.33 1.80
C SER A 7 -19.97 4.10 2.43
N PHE A 8 -19.66 3.11 1.58
CA PHE A 8 -19.03 1.87 2.01
C PHE A 8 -17.50 2.03 2.02
N GLU A 9 -17.00 2.62 3.10
CA GLU A 9 -15.59 2.99 3.23
C GLU A 9 -14.71 1.78 3.49
N SER A 10 -13.53 1.77 2.86
CA SER A 10 -12.57 0.67 2.94
C SER A 10 -11.27 1.13 3.61
N VAL A 11 -10.72 0.29 4.46
CA VAL A 11 -9.40 0.47 5.09
C VAL A 11 -8.56 -0.76 4.88
N ARG A 12 -7.24 -0.56 4.91
CA ARG A 12 -6.25 -1.61 4.77
C ARG A 12 -5.09 -1.35 5.73
N CYS A 13 -4.46 -2.40 6.24
CA CYS A 13 -3.24 -2.25 7.02
C CYS A 13 -2.09 -1.72 6.14
N THR A 14 -1.03 -1.24 6.78
CA THR A 14 0.13 -0.63 6.12
C THR A 14 1.19 -1.65 5.69
N PHE A 15 1.10 -2.90 6.17
CA PHE A 15 2.09 -3.93 5.90
C PHE A 15 1.59 -4.94 4.87
N CYS A 16 2.41 -5.19 3.86
CA CYS A 16 2.16 -6.09 2.75
C CYS A 16 2.68 -7.49 3.08
N VAL A 17 1.90 -8.51 2.73
CA VAL A 17 2.22 -9.92 2.92
C VAL A 17 2.43 -10.59 1.57
N ASP A 18 3.67 -11.01 1.31
CA ASP A 18 4.08 -11.60 0.03
C ASP A 18 4.47 -13.08 0.10
N ALA A 19 4.73 -13.63 1.29
CA ALA A 19 5.07 -15.04 1.47
C ALA A 19 4.70 -15.55 2.88
N GLY A 20 4.62 -16.87 3.03
CA GLY A 20 4.42 -17.55 4.32
C GLY A 20 2.95 -17.65 4.75
N VAL A 21 2.75 -17.88 6.05
CA VAL A 21 1.43 -18.03 6.67
C VAL A 21 1.22 -16.91 7.68
N TRP A 22 0.10 -16.21 7.58
CA TRP A 22 -0.21 -15.03 8.38
C TRP A 22 -1.58 -15.13 9.01
N TYR A 23 -1.72 -14.57 10.20
CA TYR A 23 -2.96 -14.60 10.94
C TYR A 23 -3.22 -13.28 11.68
N TYR A 24 -4.48 -12.88 11.72
CA TYR A 24 -4.96 -11.81 12.59
C TYR A 24 -6.38 -12.12 13.10
N GLU A 25 -6.76 -11.47 14.20
CA GLU A 25 -8.12 -11.55 14.74
C GLU A 25 -8.81 -10.20 14.66
N VAL A 26 -10.14 -10.24 14.59
CA VAL A 26 -11.00 -9.06 14.70
C VAL A 26 -12.07 -9.32 15.74
N THR A 27 -12.20 -8.39 16.69
CA THR A 27 -13.34 -8.37 17.61
C THR A 27 -14.46 -7.53 17.02
N VAL A 28 -15.64 -8.15 16.88
CA VAL A 28 -16.86 -7.48 16.40
C VAL A 28 -17.38 -6.56 17.50
N ILE A 29 -17.49 -5.26 17.21
CA ILE A 29 -18.05 -4.28 18.17
C ILE A 29 -19.51 -3.98 17.83
N THR A 30 -19.85 -3.89 16.55
CA THR A 30 -21.23 -3.82 16.06
C THR A 30 -21.48 -4.94 15.06
N SER A 31 -22.64 -5.58 15.11
CA SER A 31 -22.93 -6.78 14.33
C SER A 31 -23.60 -6.51 12.96
N GLY A 32 -23.54 -5.29 12.45
CA GLY A 32 -24.11 -4.93 11.14
C GLY A 32 -23.21 -5.28 9.96
N VAL A 33 -23.49 -4.70 8.80
CA VAL A 33 -22.84 -5.08 7.53
C VAL A 33 -21.40 -4.58 7.47
N MET A 34 -20.47 -5.53 7.48
CA MET A 34 -19.04 -5.32 7.24
C MET A 34 -18.52 -6.46 6.37
N GLN A 35 -17.54 -6.16 5.52
CA GLN A 35 -16.78 -7.14 4.76
C GLN A 35 -15.34 -7.07 5.20
N ILE A 36 -14.81 -8.14 5.78
CA ILE A 36 -13.48 -8.16 6.39
C ILE A 36 -12.69 -9.31 5.76
N GLY A 37 -11.44 -9.08 5.40
CA GLY A 37 -10.62 -10.13 4.82
C GLY A 37 -9.32 -9.61 4.23
N TRP A 38 -8.97 -10.12 3.06
CA TRP A 38 -7.70 -9.86 2.42
C TRP A 38 -7.90 -9.15 1.09
N ALA A 39 -7.08 -8.14 0.83
CA ALA A 39 -7.08 -7.40 -0.43
C ALA A 39 -5.65 -7.09 -0.85
N THR A 40 -5.40 -7.00 -2.15
CA THR A 40 -4.09 -6.56 -2.66
C THR A 40 -4.07 -5.06 -2.93
N ARG A 41 -2.93 -4.57 -3.44
CA ARG A 41 -2.80 -3.19 -3.92
C ARG A 41 -3.69 -2.88 -5.13
N ASP A 42 -3.99 -3.88 -5.94
CA ASP A 42 -4.74 -3.74 -7.19
C ASP A 42 -6.26 -3.78 -6.99
N SER A 43 -6.71 -4.01 -5.74
CA SER A 43 -8.11 -3.89 -5.37
C SER A 43 -8.64 -2.47 -5.60
N LYS A 44 -9.83 -2.39 -6.19
CA LYS A 44 -10.35 -1.17 -6.83
C LYS A 44 -11.03 -0.21 -5.85
N PHE A 45 -11.55 -0.71 -4.71
CA PHE A 45 -12.22 0.04 -3.63
C PHE A 45 -13.06 1.24 -4.14
N LEU A 46 -14.19 0.97 -4.81
CA LEU A 46 -15.09 2.03 -5.31
C LEU A 46 -16.20 2.33 -4.27
N ASN A 47 -15.85 3.11 -3.26
CA ASN A 47 -16.70 3.42 -2.10
C ASN A 47 -18.08 4.03 -2.47
N HIS A 48 -18.15 4.92 -3.46
CA HIS A 48 -19.40 5.55 -3.90
C HIS A 48 -20.31 4.62 -4.71
N GLU A 49 -19.76 3.55 -5.27
CA GLU A 49 -20.51 2.50 -5.97
C GLU A 49 -20.85 1.31 -5.05
N GLY A 50 -20.44 1.40 -3.77
CA GLY A 50 -20.65 0.36 -2.77
C GLY A 50 -19.70 -0.83 -2.91
N TYR A 51 -18.62 -0.72 -3.68
CA TYR A 51 -17.65 -1.82 -3.85
C TYR A 51 -16.60 -1.76 -2.75
N GLY A 52 -16.57 -2.82 -1.95
CA GLY A 52 -15.60 -3.01 -0.87
C GLY A 52 -14.69 -4.21 -1.10
N ILE A 53 -14.23 -4.80 0.01
CA ILE A 53 -13.43 -6.02 -0.02
C ILE A 53 -14.29 -7.18 -0.52
N GLY A 54 -13.80 -7.92 -1.51
CA GLY A 54 -14.51 -9.04 -2.13
C GLY A 54 -15.34 -8.67 -3.36
N ASP A 55 -15.42 -7.38 -3.70
CA ASP A 55 -16.14 -6.90 -4.89
C ASP A 55 -15.25 -6.75 -6.13
N ASP A 56 -14.04 -7.31 -6.09
CA ASP A 56 -13.12 -7.39 -7.23
C ASP A 56 -12.39 -8.75 -7.26
N GLU A 57 -11.62 -8.95 -8.33
CA GLU A 57 -10.83 -10.16 -8.55
C GLU A 57 -9.56 -10.26 -7.67
N TYR A 58 -9.24 -9.23 -6.88
CA TYR A 58 -8.00 -9.10 -6.10
C TYR A 58 -8.23 -9.12 -4.59
N SER A 59 -9.46 -9.37 -4.14
CA SER A 59 -9.83 -9.40 -2.73
C SER A 59 -10.86 -10.47 -2.41
N CYS A 60 -10.88 -10.92 -1.16
CA CYS A 60 -11.83 -11.88 -0.65
C CYS A 60 -12.25 -11.47 0.76
N ALA A 61 -13.56 -11.48 1.04
CA ALA A 61 -14.09 -11.03 2.32
C ALA A 61 -15.08 -12.00 2.95
N TYR A 62 -15.01 -12.03 4.27
CA TYR A 62 -15.99 -12.61 5.17
C TYR A 62 -17.00 -11.55 5.60
N ASP A 63 -18.29 -11.87 5.52
CA ASP A 63 -19.40 -11.05 5.98
C ASP A 63 -20.25 -11.86 6.96
N GLY A 64 -20.02 -11.64 8.26
CA GLY A 64 -20.72 -12.38 9.31
C GLY A 64 -22.15 -11.91 9.56
N CYS A 65 -22.54 -10.73 9.07
CA CYS A 65 -23.92 -10.22 9.23
C CYS A 65 -24.86 -10.90 8.26
N ARG A 66 -24.44 -11.01 6.99
CA ARG A 66 -25.21 -11.65 5.91
C ARG A 66 -24.86 -13.13 5.76
N GLN A 67 -23.85 -13.60 6.49
CA GLN A 67 -23.32 -14.97 6.45
C GLN A 67 -22.81 -15.37 5.06
N LEU A 68 -22.03 -14.47 4.44
CA LEU A 68 -21.55 -14.59 3.07
C LEU A 68 -20.02 -14.54 2.99
N ILE A 69 -19.46 -15.25 2.02
CA ILE A 69 -18.12 -15.01 1.50
C ILE A 69 -18.25 -14.26 0.18
N TRP A 70 -17.54 -13.13 0.05
CA TRP A 70 -17.53 -12.27 -1.13
C TRP A 70 -16.23 -12.41 -1.91
N TYR A 71 -16.33 -12.58 -3.22
CA TYR A 71 -15.22 -12.58 -4.19
C TYR A 71 -15.72 -12.20 -5.58
N ASN A 72 -15.00 -11.33 -6.29
CA ASN A 72 -15.30 -10.94 -7.67
C ASN A 72 -16.76 -10.47 -7.85
N ALA A 73 -17.23 -9.62 -6.92
CA ALA A 73 -18.59 -9.08 -6.86
C ALA A 73 -19.70 -10.16 -6.82
N ARG A 74 -19.34 -11.38 -6.41
CA ARG A 74 -20.25 -12.49 -6.18
C ARG A 74 -20.14 -12.95 -4.74
N SER A 75 -21.19 -13.60 -4.26
CA SER A 75 -21.19 -14.16 -2.92
C SER A 75 -21.69 -15.59 -2.89
N LYS A 76 -21.25 -16.31 -1.86
CA LYS A 76 -21.79 -17.62 -1.48
C LYS A 76 -22.08 -17.65 0.03
N PRO A 77 -23.11 -18.38 0.48
CA PRO A 77 -23.36 -18.55 1.90
C PRO A 77 -22.26 -19.38 2.56
N HIS A 78 -22.01 -19.12 3.85
CA HIS A 78 -21.15 -19.92 4.70
C HIS A 78 -21.88 -20.47 5.93
N LEU A 79 -21.26 -21.44 6.61
CA LEU A 79 -21.91 -22.21 7.69
C LEU A 79 -21.84 -21.57 9.08
N HIS A 80 -20.99 -20.56 9.30
CA HIS A 80 -20.97 -19.85 10.57
C HIS A 80 -22.33 -19.18 10.85
N PRO A 81 -22.78 -19.15 12.12
CA PRO A 81 -23.94 -18.35 12.50
C PRO A 81 -23.67 -16.86 12.24
N CYS A 82 -24.74 -16.06 12.22
CA CYS A 82 -24.61 -14.61 12.20
C CYS A 82 -23.79 -14.15 13.42
N TRP A 83 -22.81 -13.28 13.17
CA TRP A 83 -21.93 -12.77 14.23
C TRP A 83 -22.68 -11.90 15.24
N LYS A 84 -22.09 -11.74 16.41
CA LYS A 84 -22.62 -10.93 17.50
C LYS A 84 -21.53 -10.03 18.05
N GLU A 85 -21.96 -8.97 18.73
CA GLU A 85 -21.05 -8.10 19.47
C GLU A 85 -20.23 -8.93 20.47
N GLY A 86 -18.91 -8.72 20.48
CA GLY A 86 -17.96 -9.49 21.29
C GLY A 86 -17.45 -10.78 20.64
N ASP A 87 -18.01 -11.21 19.50
CA ASP A 87 -17.45 -12.33 18.74
C ASP A 87 -16.05 -11.99 18.21
N THR A 88 -15.24 -13.03 18.05
CA THR A 88 -13.89 -12.93 17.49
C THR A 88 -13.83 -13.70 16.18
N VAL A 89 -13.48 -12.99 15.11
CA VAL A 89 -13.30 -13.56 13.77
C VAL A 89 -11.80 -13.67 13.49
N GLY A 90 -11.34 -14.87 13.16
CA GLY A 90 -9.95 -15.13 12.79
C GLY A 90 -9.77 -15.17 11.28
N PHE A 91 -8.65 -14.63 10.79
CA PHE A 91 -8.35 -14.52 9.37
C PHE A 91 -6.96 -15.10 9.12
N LEU A 92 -6.90 -16.27 8.49
CA LEU A 92 -5.66 -16.92 8.11
C LEU A 92 -5.44 -16.78 6.60
N LEU A 93 -4.22 -16.42 6.23
CA LEU A 93 -3.72 -16.44 4.86
C LEU A 93 -2.52 -17.37 4.79
N ASP A 94 -2.63 -18.43 4.01
CA ASP A 94 -1.54 -19.35 3.73
C ASP A 94 -1.15 -19.22 2.25
N LEU A 95 -0.04 -18.53 2.00
CA LEU A 95 0.49 -18.32 0.66
C LEU A 95 1.25 -19.53 0.12
N ASN A 96 1.63 -20.48 0.98
CA ASN A 96 2.28 -21.71 0.55
C ASN A 96 1.24 -22.64 -0.10
N GLU A 97 0.09 -22.80 0.56
CA GLU A 97 -1.03 -23.64 0.08
C GLU A 97 -2.06 -22.86 -0.75
N LYS A 98 -1.82 -21.56 -0.97
CA LYS A 98 -2.68 -20.63 -1.71
C LYS A 98 -4.14 -20.71 -1.26
N GLN A 99 -4.34 -20.45 0.03
CA GLN A 99 -5.66 -20.53 0.64
C GLN A 99 -5.86 -19.48 1.73
N MET A 100 -7.11 -19.04 1.87
CA MET A 100 -7.59 -18.21 2.97
C MET A 100 -8.55 -19.03 3.82
N ILE A 101 -8.44 -18.94 5.15
CA ILE A 101 -9.32 -19.65 6.07
C ILE A 101 -9.88 -18.63 7.07
N PHE A 102 -11.20 -18.67 7.25
CA PHE A 102 -11.92 -17.80 8.18
C PHE A 102 -12.40 -18.60 9.38
N PHE A 103 -12.34 -17.97 10.56
CA PHE A 103 -12.72 -18.57 11.83
C PHE A 103 -13.75 -17.71 12.54
N LEU A 104 -14.71 -18.30 13.26
CA LEU A 104 -15.60 -17.60 14.19
C LEU A 104 -15.52 -18.27 15.56
N ASN A 105 -14.99 -17.54 16.55
CA ASN A 105 -14.75 -18.03 17.90
C ASN A 105 -13.98 -19.37 17.92
N GLY A 106 -12.97 -19.50 17.03
CA GLY A 106 -12.15 -20.70 16.87
C GLY A 106 -12.72 -21.80 15.98
N ASN A 107 -13.99 -21.71 15.55
CA ASN A 107 -14.55 -22.65 14.57
C ASN A 107 -14.12 -22.26 13.17
N GLN A 108 -13.57 -23.20 12.39
CA GLN A 108 -13.05 -22.93 11.04
C GLN A 108 -14.09 -23.19 9.94
N LEU A 109 -14.07 -22.37 8.89
CA LEU A 109 -14.73 -22.66 7.61
C LEU A 109 -13.80 -23.43 6.65
N PRO A 110 -14.36 -24.03 5.59
CA PRO A 110 -13.56 -24.55 4.48
C PRO A 110 -12.66 -23.47 3.86
N PRO A 111 -11.48 -23.83 3.30
CA PRO A 111 -10.58 -22.86 2.70
C PRO A 111 -11.13 -22.23 1.41
N GLU A 112 -10.88 -20.94 1.23
CA GLU A 112 -11.16 -20.17 0.02
C GLU A 112 -9.90 -20.05 -0.84
N LYS A 113 -9.99 -20.45 -2.11
CA LYS A 113 -8.84 -20.50 -3.04
C LYS A 113 -9.03 -19.69 -4.32
N GLN A 114 -10.24 -19.20 -4.57
CA GLN A 114 -10.61 -18.55 -5.84
C GLN A 114 -9.80 -17.29 -6.15
N VAL A 115 -9.47 -16.48 -5.14
CA VAL A 115 -8.67 -15.26 -5.31
C VAL A 115 -7.27 -15.53 -5.86
N PHE A 116 -6.75 -16.75 -5.64
CA PHE A 116 -5.43 -17.16 -6.11
C PHE A 116 -5.37 -17.47 -7.62
N SER A 117 -6.50 -17.40 -8.31
CA SER A 117 -6.54 -17.42 -9.78
C SER A 117 -6.06 -16.11 -10.41
N SER A 118 -6.20 -14.99 -9.69
CA SER A 118 -5.88 -13.64 -10.18
C SER A 118 -4.62 -13.06 -9.54
N THR A 119 -4.33 -13.42 -8.28
CA THR A 119 -3.18 -12.90 -7.54
C THR A 119 -2.61 -13.91 -6.56
N VAL A 120 -1.29 -13.95 -6.38
CA VAL A 120 -0.60 -14.95 -5.53
C VAL A 120 0.21 -14.34 -4.39
N SER A 121 0.32 -13.02 -4.31
CA SER A 121 1.07 -12.29 -3.29
C SER A 121 0.51 -10.86 -3.12
N GLY A 122 1.16 -10.04 -2.31
CA GLY A 122 0.80 -8.63 -2.18
C GLY A 122 -0.44 -8.36 -1.34
N PHE A 123 -0.78 -9.25 -0.41
CA PHE A 123 -2.01 -9.17 0.38
C PHE A 123 -1.84 -8.29 1.60
N PHE A 124 -2.94 -7.68 2.02
CA PHE A 124 -3.03 -6.92 3.25
C PHE A 124 -4.35 -7.28 3.95
N ALA A 125 -4.35 -7.21 5.28
CA ALA A 125 -5.60 -7.22 6.04
C ALA A 125 -6.42 -5.97 5.70
N ALA A 126 -7.68 -6.17 5.37
CA ALA A 126 -8.56 -5.13 4.86
C ALA A 126 -9.99 -5.29 5.40
N ALA A 127 -10.73 -4.19 5.42
CA ALA A 127 -12.16 -4.23 5.68
C ALA A 127 -12.90 -3.07 5.05
N SER A 128 -14.17 -3.32 4.73
CA SER A 128 -15.15 -2.34 4.30
C SER A 128 -16.31 -2.30 5.28
N PHE A 129 -16.77 -1.09 5.59
CA PHE A 129 -17.73 -0.84 6.65
C PHE A 129 -18.91 -0.05 6.10
N MET A 130 -20.12 -0.55 6.38
CA MET A 130 -21.30 0.29 6.26
C MET A 130 -21.31 1.35 7.36
N SER A 131 -22.16 2.36 7.23
CA SER A 131 -22.33 3.42 8.22
C SER A 131 -22.52 2.87 9.64
N TYR A 132 -21.82 3.50 10.57
CA TYR A 132 -21.84 3.24 12.00
C TYR A 132 -21.38 1.84 12.41
N GLN A 133 -20.73 1.10 11.51
CA GLN A 133 -20.13 -0.20 11.83
C GLN A 133 -18.72 -0.07 12.38
N GLN A 134 -18.38 -0.95 13.31
CA GLN A 134 -17.15 -0.89 14.07
C GLN A 134 -16.61 -2.29 14.44
N CYS A 135 -15.30 -2.43 14.38
CA CYS A 135 -14.57 -3.59 14.89
C CYS A 135 -13.17 -3.20 15.41
N GLU A 136 -12.55 -4.06 16.21
CA GLU A 136 -11.14 -3.91 16.66
C GLU A 136 -10.27 -4.96 15.96
N PHE A 137 -9.21 -4.54 15.28
CA PHE A 137 -8.21 -5.45 14.71
C PHE A 137 -7.14 -5.75 15.76
N ASN A 138 -6.85 -7.04 15.95
CA ASN A 138 -5.67 -7.50 16.67
C ASN A 138 -4.68 -8.12 15.68
N PHE A 139 -3.58 -7.42 15.46
CA PHE A 139 -2.52 -7.78 14.53
C PHE A 139 -1.35 -8.54 15.19
N GLY A 140 -1.54 -9.00 16.42
CA GLY A 140 -0.52 -9.64 17.26
C GLY A 140 -0.08 -8.80 18.46
N ALA A 141 -0.57 -7.56 18.58
CA ALA A 141 -0.26 -6.68 19.71
C ALA A 141 -0.81 -7.19 21.06
N LYS A 142 -1.92 -7.94 21.03
CA LYS A 142 -2.49 -8.65 22.18
C LYS A 142 -2.48 -10.15 21.88
N PRO A 143 -2.39 -11.04 22.89
CA PRO A 143 -2.56 -12.48 22.67
C PRO A 143 -3.88 -12.77 21.93
N PHE A 144 -3.83 -13.66 20.94
CA PHE A 144 -5.03 -14.10 20.22
C PHE A 144 -5.93 -14.93 21.13
N LYS A 145 -7.25 -14.75 20.99
CA LYS A 145 -8.26 -15.46 21.78
C LYS A 145 -8.47 -16.89 21.28
N TYR A 146 -8.39 -17.09 19.97
CA TYR A 146 -8.61 -18.37 19.28
C TYR A 146 -7.54 -18.63 18.20
N PRO A 147 -6.25 -18.73 18.57
CA PRO A 147 -5.19 -18.98 17.60
C PRO A 147 -5.38 -20.35 16.92
N PRO A 148 -5.12 -20.47 15.60
CA PRO A 148 -5.16 -21.74 14.91
C PRO A 148 -4.02 -22.66 15.37
N SER A 149 -4.17 -23.97 15.15
CA SER A 149 -3.18 -24.98 15.58
C SER A 149 -1.88 -24.99 14.78
N MET A 150 -1.87 -24.37 13.59
CA MET A 150 -0.69 -24.30 12.73
C MET A 150 0.22 -23.12 13.09
N LYS A 151 1.47 -23.16 12.61
CA LYS A 151 2.40 -22.03 12.76
C LYS A 151 2.04 -20.90 11.80
N PHE A 152 2.09 -19.67 12.29
CA PHE A 152 1.82 -18.46 11.52
C PHE A 152 2.67 -17.29 12.02
N SER A 153 2.75 -16.24 11.20
CA SER A 153 3.35 -14.94 11.53
C SER A 153 2.27 -13.92 11.87
N THR A 154 2.62 -12.92 12.67
CA THR A 154 1.74 -11.80 13.02
C THR A 154 2.28 -10.50 12.44
N PHE A 155 1.40 -9.54 12.14
CA PHE A 155 1.83 -8.27 11.59
C PHE A 155 2.68 -7.49 12.59
N ASN A 156 2.36 -7.52 13.89
CA ASN A 156 3.11 -6.79 14.90
C ASN A 156 4.56 -7.26 15.08
N ASP A 157 4.89 -8.49 14.69
CA ASP A 157 6.27 -9.00 14.76
C ASP A 157 7.16 -8.51 13.61
N TYR A 158 6.56 -8.10 12.48
CA TYR A 158 7.29 -7.78 11.24
C TYR A 158 7.03 -6.36 10.70
N ALA A 159 5.87 -5.79 10.98
CA ALA A 159 5.46 -4.49 10.48
C ALA A 159 6.02 -3.38 11.36
N PHE A 160 6.99 -2.65 10.83
CA PHE A 160 7.45 -1.38 11.40
C PHE A 160 7.38 -0.28 10.35
N LEU A 161 6.97 0.91 10.78
CA LEU A 161 7.08 2.14 9.99
C LEU A 161 8.08 3.04 10.70
N THR A 162 8.99 3.63 9.92
CA THR A 162 9.86 4.71 10.38
C THR A 162 9.05 5.93 10.82
N ALA A 163 9.68 6.86 11.54
CA ALA A 163 9.01 8.08 11.99
C ALA A 163 8.48 8.90 10.80
N GLU A 164 9.24 8.90 9.70
CA GLU A 164 8.92 9.57 8.44
C GLU A 164 7.73 8.91 7.73
N GLU A 165 7.70 7.57 7.65
CA GLU A 165 6.62 6.82 6.99
C GLU A 165 5.27 6.91 7.74
N LYS A 166 5.30 7.16 9.06
CA LYS A 166 4.08 7.41 9.85
C LYS A 166 3.40 8.74 9.51
N ILE A 167 4.07 9.63 8.78
CA ILE A 167 3.58 10.97 8.48
C ILE A 167 3.25 11.09 6.99
N ILE A 168 1.95 11.12 6.67
CA ILE A 168 1.51 11.48 5.32
C ILE A 168 1.32 13.01 5.27
N LEU A 169 2.27 13.69 4.63
CA LEU A 169 2.17 15.13 4.44
C LEU A 169 1.13 15.48 3.35
N PRO A 170 0.33 16.54 3.56
CA PRO A 170 -0.51 17.09 2.51
C PRO A 170 0.29 17.37 1.24
N ARG A 171 -0.31 17.13 0.06
CA ARG A 171 0.38 17.25 -1.24
C ARG A 171 1.16 18.56 -1.39
N HIS A 172 0.59 19.70 -0.97
CA HIS A 172 1.26 21.00 -1.09
C HIS A 172 2.54 21.09 -0.24
N ARG A 173 2.55 20.52 0.98
CA ARG A 173 3.75 20.47 1.84
C ARG A 173 4.78 19.50 1.30
N ARG A 174 4.35 18.32 0.83
CA ARG A 174 5.24 17.36 0.17
C ARG A 174 5.91 17.97 -1.06
N LEU A 175 5.15 18.69 -1.90
CA LEU A 175 5.68 19.41 -3.05
C LEU A 175 6.65 20.53 -2.63
N ALA A 176 6.38 21.26 -1.54
CA ALA A 176 7.29 22.29 -1.04
C ALA A 176 8.62 21.69 -0.55
N LEU A 177 8.61 20.56 0.16
CA LEU A 177 9.82 19.86 0.57
C LEU A 177 10.58 19.31 -0.64
N LEU A 178 9.91 18.69 -1.61
CA LEU A 178 10.55 18.23 -2.84
C LEU A 178 11.18 19.39 -3.63
N LYS A 179 10.57 20.59 -3.60
CA LYS A 179 11.16 21.81 -4.16
C LYS A 179 12.38 22.30 -3.39
N GLN A 180 12.44 22.11 -2.07
CA GLN A 180 13.63 22.41 -1.27
C GLN A 180 14.75 21.38 -1.49
N VAL A 181 14.41 20.14 -1.83
CA VAL A 181 15.36 19.09 -2.19
C VAL A 181 15.85 19.24 -3.64
N SER A 182 15.07 19.86 -4.52
CA SER A 182 15.43 20.03 -5.93
C SER A 182 16.38 21.22 -6.14
N ILE A 183 17.48 20.91 -6.82
CA ILE A 183 18.59 21.77 -7.26
C ILE A 183 19.65 21.98 -6.16
N ARG A 184 20.66 21.09 -6.12
CA ARG A 184 21.98 21.51 -5.65
C ARG A 184 22.37 22.69 -6.55
N GLU A 185 22.74 23.83 -5.98
CA GLU A 185 22.93 25.12 -6.70
C GLU A 185 23.98 25.10 -7.82
N ASN A 186 24.66 23.96 -8.06
CA ASN A 186 25.66 23.77 -9.10
C ASN A 186 25.47 22.47 -9.89
N CYS A 187 24.26 21.89 -10.00
CA CYS A 187 24.05 20.71 -10.87
C CYS A 187 23.89 21.10 -12.35
N CYS A 188 24.35 20.22 -13.23
CA CYS A 188 24.15 20.28 -14.68
C CYS A 188 22.66 20.37 -15.00
N SER A 189 22.29 21.39 -15.78
CA SER A 189 20.92 21.66 -16.20
C SER A 189 20.32 20.62 -17.15
N LEU A 190 21.13 19.70 -17.69
CA LEU A 190 20.67 18.62 -18.57
C LEU A 190 20.48 17.28 -17.85
N CYS A 191 21.47 16.82 -17.08
CA CYS A 191 21.34 15.54 -16.36
C CYS A 191 20.78 15.68 -14.94
N CYS A 192 20.82 16.89 -14.36
CA CYS A 192 20.42 17.16 -12.98
C CYS A 192 21.14 16.30 -11.93
N ASP A 193 22.27 15.70 -12.29
CA ASP A 193 22.98 14.68 -11.50
C ASP A 193 24.40 15.16 -11.16
N GLU A 194 25.21 15.41 -12.20
CA GLU A 194 26.59 15.88 -12.09
C GLU A 194 26.70 17.39 -11.89
N VAL A 195 27.85 17.87 -11.41
CA VAL A 195 28.11 19.31 -11.24
C VAL A 195 28.26 20.01 -12.59
N ALA A 196 27.67 21.19 -12.73
CA ALA A 196 27.83 22.11 -13.85
C ALA A 196 29.25 22.70 -13.83
N ASP A 197 30.17 22.02 -14.50
CA ASP A 197 31.61 22.29 -14.44
C ASP A 197 32.22 22.66 -15.80
N THR A 198 31.41 22.91 -16.83
CA THR A 198 31.92 23.07 -18.20
C THR A 198 31.45 24.36 -18.84
N GLN A 199 32.40 25.24 -19.15
CA GLN A 199 32.17 26.47 -19.88
C GLN A 199 32.21 26.24 -21.40
N LEU A 200 31.16 26.67 -22.10
CA LEU A 200 31.05 26.63 -23.56
C LEU A 200 31.62 27.92 -24.18
N LYS A 201 32.47 27.81 -25.20
CA LYS A 201 32.99 28.96 -25.96
C LYS A 201 32.39 29.00 -27.37
N PRO A 202 32.12 30.20 -27.92
CA PRO A 202 32.45 31.53 -27.37
C PRO A 202 31.41 32.12 -26.42
N CYS A 203 30.26 31.46 -26.19
CA CYS A 203 29.14 32.07 -25.48
C CYS A 203 29.36 32.29 -23.97
N GLY A 204 30.24 31.52 -23.33
CA GLY A 204 30.63 31.67 -21.93
C GLY A 204 29.72 30.97 -20.92
N HIS A 205 28.59 30.38 -21.32
CA HIS A 205 27.68 29.68 -20.41
C HIS A 205 28.30 28.40 -19.81
N SER A 206 27.97 28.10 -18.55
CA SER A 206 28.60 27.04 -17.76
C SER A 206 27.63 26.11 -17.02
N ASP A 207 26.35 26.06 -17.40
CA ASP A 207 25.31 25.30 -16.67
C ASP A 207 25.28 23.79 -16.98
N LEU A 208 26.36 23.22 -17.52
CA LEU A 208 26.42 21.83 -17.97
C LEU A 208 27.65 21.13 -17.39
N CYS A 209 27.52 19.84 -17.08
CA CYS A 209 28.68 18.98 -16.86
C CYS A 209 29.37 18.66 -18.19
N MET A 210 30.62 18.23 -18.12
CA MET A 210 31.41 17.90 -19.31
C MET A 210 30.74 16.85 -20.21
N ASP A 211 30.18 15.79 -19.62
CA ASP A 211 29.59 14.69 -20.38
C ASP A 211 28.37 15.16 -21.19
N CYS A 212 27.49 15.96 -20.57
CA CYS A 212 26.36 16.56 -21.27
C CYS A 212 26.80 17.59 -22.32
N ALA A 213 27.83 18.40 -22.04
CA ALA A 213 28.34 19.38 -22.98
C ALA A 213 28.93 18.76 -24.26
N LEU A 214 29.54 17.58 -24.15
CA LEU A 214 30.11 16.84 -25.29
C LEU A 214 29.04 16.32 -26.27
N GLN A 215 27.80 16.12 -25.80
CA GLN A 215 26.69 15.63 -26.64
C GLN A 215 25.99 16.74 -27.45
N LEU A 216 26.42 18.00 -27.32
CA LEU A 216 25.75 19.14 -27.94
C LEU A 216 26.65 19.84 -28.95
N GLU A 217 26.12 20.19 -30.11
CA GLU A 217 26.81 21.02 -31.11
C GLU A 217 26.50 22.51 -30.95
N THR A 218 25.35 22.84 -30.34
CA THR A 218 24.90 24.21 -30.08
C THR A 218 24.55 24.39 -28.61
N CYS A 219 24.79 25.58 -28.07
CA CYS A 219 24.52 25.91 -26.68
C CYS A 219 23.00 25.91 -26.44
N PRO A 220 22.47 25.16 -25.45
CA PRO A 220 21.03 25.06 -25.23
C PRO A 220 20.42 26.38 -24.71
N LEU A 221 21.25 27.27 -24.14
CA LEU A 221 20.81 28.52 -23.53
C LEU A 221 20.72 29.67 -24.55
N CYS A 222 21.64 29.74 -25.51
CA CYS A 222 21.70 30.85 -26.47
C CYS A 222 21.79 30.44 -27.93
N ARG A 223 21.76 29.14 -28.21
CA ARG A 223 21.77 28.53 -29.56
C ARG A 223 23.00 28.85 -30.42
N LYS A 224 24.04 29.47 -29.85
CA LYS A 224 25.34 29.66 -30.53
C LYS A 224 26.05 28.31 -30.70
N GLU A 225 26.75 28.16 -31.82
CA GLU A 225 27.60 27.00 -32.10
C GLU A 225 28.73 26.88 -31.05
N ILE A 226 28.97 25.65 -30.57
CA ILE A 226 29.96 25.37 -29.54
C ILE A 226 31.30 25.06 -30.21
N VAL A 227 32.23 26.00 -30.11
CA VAL A 227 33.57 25.87 -30.68
C VAL A 227 34.50 25.09 -29.75
N SER A 228 34.42 25.33 -28.44
CA SER A 228 35.20 24.58 -27.45
C SER A 228 34.49 24.47 -26.10
N ARG A 229 34.88 23.46 -25.32
CA ARG A 229 34.34 23.11 -24.01
C ARG A 229 35.49 23.09 -23.02
N VAL A 230 35.42 23.90 -21.97
CA VAL A 230 36.51 24.04 -20.99
C VAL A 230 35.98 23.65 -19.62
N ARG A 231 36.58 22.63 -19.00
CA ARG A 231 36.23 22.24 -17.64
C ARG A 231 36.77 23.30 -16.66
N GLN A 232 35.87 23.88 -15.89
CA GLN A 232 36.21 24.80 -14.81
C GLN A 232 36.44 23.99 -13.54
N ILE A 233 37.71 23.92 -13.12
CA ILE A 233 38.06 23.36 -11.81
C ILE A 233 37.77 24.47 -10.80
N SER A 234 36.66 24.39 -10.08
CA SER A 234 36.43 25.25 -8.94
C SER A 234 37.41 24.84 -7.84
N HIS A 235 38.44 25.67 -7.61
CA HIS A 235 39.16 25.64 -6.34
C HIS A 235 38.17 26.01 -5.25
N ILE A 236 37.77 25.02 -4.46
CA ILE A 236 37.08 25.24 -3.19
C ILE A 236 38.00 26.15 -2.36
N SER A 237 37.58 27.40 -2.17
CA SER A 237 38.10 28.32 -1.16
C SER A 237 37.05 28.46 -0.08
#